data_AF-A0A1Q7YGI7-F1
#
_entry.id   AF-A0A1Q7YGI7-F1
#
_cell.length_a   1.000
_cell.length_b   1.000
_cell.length_c   1.000
_cell.angle_alpha   90.00
_cell.angle_beta   90.00
_cell.angle_gamma   90.00
#
_symmetry.space_group_name_H-M   'P 1'
#
loop_
_entity.id
_entity.type
_entity.pdbx_description
1 polymer ?
#
loop_
_entity_poly.entity_id
_entity_poly.type
_entity_poly.pdbx_seq_one_letter_code
_entity_poly.pdbx_strand_id
1 'polypeptide(L)'
;MAISQADGSLTVRFIDAAPKLLLELTNTTDQTFRSVEILTVFLKDEETPGGGPSRVHIKFEAIKYLRPEEKAVLSHRTWIDGQPTDQEHDQLERLKVLEGEVKPYVLDISWEDAEGKMRFQRIPVGH
;
A
#
# COMPACT_ATOMS: atom_id res chain seq x y z
N MET A 1 -1.35 14.91 -1.10
CA MET A 1 -0.97 13.51 -0.82
C MET A 1 -1.88 12.96 0.27
N ALA A 2 -2.51 11.81 0.06
CA ALA A 2 -3.60 11.31 0.90
C ALA A 2 -3.09 10.69 2.21
N ILE A 3 -3.83 10.90 3.30
CA ILE A 3 -3.65 10.22 4.59
C ILE A 3 -4.91 9.38 4.80
N SER A 4 -4.72 8.10 5.06
CA SER A 4 -5.80 7.16 5.36
C SER A 4 -5.55 6.52 6.73
N GLN A 5 -6.61 6.07 7.38
CA GLN A 5 -6.50 5.30 8.63
C GLN A 5 -6.95 3.87 8.40
N ALA A 6 -6.14 2.92 8.85
CA ALA A 6 -6.60 1.55 9.07
C ALA A 6 -7.15 1.51 10.50
N ASP A 7 -8.45 1.24 10.63
CA ASP A 7 -9.28 1.12 11.84
C ASP A 7 -9.05 2.09 13.02
N GLY A 8 -8.33 3.19 12.78
CA GLY A 8 -7.89 4.15 13.79
C GLY A 8 -6.58 3.77 14.50
N SER A 9 -6.03 2.58 14.24
CA SER A 9 -4.84 2.05 14.93
C SER A 9 -3.54 2.20 14.12
N LEU A 10 -3.68 2.32 12.79
CA LEU A 10 -2.57 2.60 11.88
C LEU A 10 -2.90 3.81 11.01
N THR A 11 -2.02 4.80 11.00
CA THR A 11 -2.04 5.84 9.98
C THR A 11 -1.21 5.41 8.79
N VAL A 12 -1.75 5.60 7.60
CA VAL A 12 -1.14 5.21 6.34
C VAL A 12 -1.03 6.42 5.43
N ARG A 13 0.17 6.68 4.93
CA ARG A 13 0.45 7.81 4.07
C ARG A 13 1.43 7.42 2.97
N PHE A 14 1.08 7.70 1.73
CA PHE A 14 2.05 7.62 0.64
C PHE A 14 2.98 8.86 0.66
N ILE A 15 4.24 8.68 0.28
CA ILE A 15 5.22 9.76 0.05
C ILE A 15 5.79 9.61 -1.36
N ASP A 16 5.62 10.64 -2.19
CA ASP A 16 6.14 10.70 -3.56
C ASP A 16 7.57 11.19 -3.48
N ALA A 17 8.50 10.26 -3.67
CA ALA A 17 9.93 10.48 -3.59
C ALA A 17 10.59 10.02 -4.89
N ALA A 18 10.00 10.42 -6.04
CA ALA A 18 10.43 10.09 -7.40
C ALA A 18 11.94 9.78 -7.51
N PRO A 19 12.33 8.63 -8.07
CA PRO A 19 11.51 7.71 -8.86
C PRO A 19 10.72 6.69 -8.02
N LYS A 20 10.71 6.78 -6.67
CA LYS A 20 10.05 5.79 -5.82
C LYS A 20 8.78 6.32 -5.18
N LEU A 21 7.80 5.44 -5.06
CA LEU A 21 6.71 5.59 -4.10
C LEU A 21 7.13 4.96 -2.77
N LEU A 22 6.99 5.73 -1.70
CA LEU A 22 7.19 5.26 -0.33
C LEU A 22 5.84 5.19 0.39
N LEU A 23 5.76 4.28 1.36
CA LEU A 23 4.62 4.17 2.27
C LEU A 23 5.11 4.41 3.69
N GLU A 24 4.58 5.45 4.31
CA GLU A 24 4.72 5.73 5.72
C GLU A 24 3.57 5.07 6.49
N LEU A 25 3.94 4.23 7.45
CA LEU A 25 3.04 3.67 8.45
C LEU A 25 3.37 4.30 9.79
N THR A 26 2.35 4.72 10.54
CA THR A 26 2.50 5.15 11.93
C THR A 26 1.55 4.34 12.80
N ASN A 27 2.09 3.70 13.84
CA ASN A 27 1.28 3.08 14.88
C ASN A 27 0.76 4.17 15.82
N THR A 28 -0.56 4.35 15.87
CA THR A 28 -1.22 5.36 16.72
C THR A 28 -1.68 4.82 18.06
N THR A 29 -1.33 3.56 18.38
CA THR A 29 -1.69 2.89 19.63
C THR A 29 -0.53 2.85 20.62
N ASP A 30 -0.83 2.45 21.85
CA ASP A 30 0.13 2.16 22.92
C ASP A 30 0.64 0.71 22.88
N GLN A 31 0.26 -0.07 21.86
CA GLN A 31 0.62 -1.47 21.70
C GLN A 31 1.58 -1.69 20.54
N THR A 32 2.39 -2.75 20.58
CA THR A 32 3.25 -3.13 19.45
C THR A 32 2.47 -4.00 18.48
N PHE A 33 2.44 -3.64 17.20
CA PHE A 33 1.97 -4.53 16.14
C PHE A 33 3.06 -5.50 15.72
N ARG A 34 2.65 -6.72 15.37
CA ARG A 34 3.52 -7.74 14.78
C ARG A 34 3.14 -7.94 13.32
N SER A 35 4.13 -8.26 12.49
CA SER A 35 3.95 -8.67 11.10
C SER A 35 2.96 -7.79 10.30
N VAL A 36 3.31 -6.52 10.09
CA VAL A 36 2.53 -5.63 9.22
C VAL A 36 2.89 -5.92 7.76
N GLU A 37 1.96 -6.49 7.02
CA GLU A 37 2.08 -6.80 5.60
C GLU A 37 1.18 -5.88 4.79
N ILE A 38 1.77 -5.19 3.82
CA ILE A 38 1.02 -4.38 2.86
C ILE A 38 0.99 -5.14 1.55
N LEU A 39 -0.17 -5.70 1.25
CA LEU A 39 -0.26 -6.76 0.28
C LEU A 39 -0.22 -6.25 -1.16
N THR A 40 -1.05 -5.27 -1.55
CA THR A 40 -1.16 -4.90 -2.97
C THR A 40 -1.88 -3.58 -3.19
N VAL A 41 -1.35 -2.74 -4.08
CA VAL A 41 -2.15 -1.75 -4.82
C VAL A 41 -2.48 -2.33 -6.19
N PHE A 42 -3.77 -2.51 -6.48
CA PHE A 42 -4.24 -3.03 -7.77
C PHE A 42 -4.36 -1.88 -8.78
N LEU A 43 -3.59 -1.95 -9.86
CA LEU A 43 -3.82 -1.11 -11.03
C LEU A 43 -4.84 -1.83 -11.91
N LYS A 44 -6.11 -1.42 -11.89
CA LYS A 44 -7.09 -1.95 -12.84
C LYS A 44 -6.60 -1.63 -14.26
N ASP A 45 -6.45 -2.65 -15.10
CA ASP A 45 -6.09 -2.45 -16.50
C ASP A 45 -7.32 -1.96 -17.25
N GLU A 46 -7.22 -0.76 -17.84
CA GLU A 46 -8.29 -0.17 -18.66
C GLU A 46 -8.57 -1.01 -19.93
N GLU A 47 -7.60 -1.81 -20.35
CA GLU A 47 -7.65 -2.63 -21.57
C GLU A 47 -8.44 -3.94 -21.42
N THR A 48 -8.95 -4.28 -20.23
CA THR A 48 -9.76 -5.50 -20.04
C THR A 48 -11.23 -5.16 -19.75
N PRO A 49 -12.11 -5.09 -20.77
CA PRO A 49 -13.54 -5.04 -20.56
C PRO A 49 -13.97 -6.27 -19.75
N GLY A 50 -14.48 -6.06 -18.53
CA GLY A 50 -14.92 -7.14 -17.64
C GLY A 50 -14.07 -7.36 -16.38
N GLY A 51 -13.00 -6.60 -16.16
CA GLY A 51 -12.31 -6.56 -14.87
C GLY A 51 -11.54 -7.84 -14.53
N GLY A 52 -10.75 -8.35 -15.48
CA GLY A 52 -9.82 -9.45 -15.25
C GLY A 52 -8.81 -9.16 -14.12
N PRO A 53 -8.12 -10.18 -13.59
CA PRO A 53 -7.13 -9.99 -12.53
C PRO A 53 -6.08 -8.99 -13.01
N SER A 54 -5.85 -7.94 -12.21
CA SER A 54 -4.82 -6.94 -12.48
C SER A 54 -3.47 -7.64 -12.67
N ARG A 55 -2.76 -7.33 -13.75
CA ARG A 55 -1.45 -7.93 -14.03
C ARG A 55 -0.33 -7.23 -13.30
N VAL A 56 -0.58 -6.01 -12.81
CA VAL A 56 0.40 -5.16 -12.15
C VAL A 56 0.02 -4.93 -10.69
N HIS A 57 0.93 -5.32 -9.80
CA HIS A 57 0.78 -5.16 -8.36
C HIS A 57 1.97 -4.42 -7.78
N ILE A 58 1.69 -3.50 -6.86
CA ILE A 58 2.74 -2.83 -6.09
C ILE A 58 2.74 -3.40 -4.68
N LYS A 59 3.89 -3.94 -4.27
CA LYS A 59 4.10 -4.54 -2.95
C LYS A 59 5.07 -3.69 -2.13
N PHE A 60 4.88 -3.66 -0.84
CA PHE A 60 5.83 -3.06 0.10
C PHE A 60 6.44 -4.14 0.97
N GLU A 61 7.64 -3.89 1.50
CA GLU A 61 8.29 -4.84 2.41
C GLU A 61 7.46 -5.01 3.68
N ALA A 62 7.34 -6.25 4.15
CA ALA A 62 6.68 -6.57 5.41
C ALA A 62 7.51 -6.07 6.60
N ILE A 63 6.85 -5.49 7.60
CA ILE A 63 7.47 -5.06 8.85
C ILE A 63 7.25 -6.13 9.91
N LYS A 64 8.33 -6.62 10.51
CA LYS A 64 8.23 -7.65 11.57
C LYS A 64 7.57 -7.14 12.85
N TYR A 65 7.84 -5.90 13.24
CA TYR A 65 7.25 -5.26 14.40
C TYR A 65 7.16 -3.74 14.20
N LEU A 66 6.10 -3.13 14.70
CA LEU A 66 5.91 -1.68 14.72
C LEU A 66 5.50 -1.25 16.12
N ARG A 67 6.42 -0.60 16.84
CA ARG A 67 6.26 -0.17 18.23
C ARG A 67 5.24 0.96 18.36
N PRO A 68 4.75 1.25 19.58
CA PRO A 68 3.92 2.42 19.85
C PRO A 68 4.57 3.69 19.32
N GLU A 69 3.79 4.53 18.63
CA GLU A 69 4.23 5.81 18.04
C GLU A 69 5.36 5.71 17.00
N GLU A 70 5.78 4.48 16.65
CA GLU A 70 6.84 4.26 15.68
C GLU A 70 6.34 4.59 14.27
N LYS A 71 7.24 5.21 13.51
CA LYS A 71 7.07 5.46 12.08
C LYS A 71 7.98 4.54 11.30
N ALA A 72 7.41 3.84 10.33
CA ALA A 72 8.15 3.04 9.38
C ALA A 72 7.91 3.58 7.97
N VAL A 73 8.99 3.72 7.20
CA VAL A 73 8.95 4.16 5.81
C VAL A 73 9.42 3.00 4.94
N LEU A 74 8.54 2.54 4.06
CA LEU A 74 8.74 1.37 3.21
C LEU A 74 8.85 1.78 1.76
N SER A 75 9.85 1.25 1.06
CA SER A 75 9.91 1.34 -0.40
C SER A 75 9.05 0.27 -1.03
N HIS A 76 8.38 0.63 -2.12
CA HIS A 76 7.65 -0.32 -2.93
C HIS A 76 8.57 -1.15 -3.83
N ARG A 77 8.02 -2.25 -4.35
CA ARG A 77 8.50 -2.98 -5.51
C ARG A 77 7.31 -3.28 -6.42
N THR A 78 7.45 -2.97 -7.70
CA THR A 78 6.42 -3.26 -8.70
C THR A 78 6.59 -4.68 -9.22
N TRP A 79 5.46 -5.39 -9.36
CA TRP A 79 5.38 -6.74 -9.87
C TRP A 79 4.45 -6.77 -11.08
N ILE A 80 4.89 -7.39 -12.17
CA ILE A 80 4.11 -7.58 -13.39
C ILE A 80 4.08 -9.08 -13.68
N ASP A 81 2.88 -9.66 -13.87
CA ASP A 81 2.68 -11.09 -14.11
C ASP A 81 3.39 -11.98 -13.06
N GLY A 82 3.39 -11.53 -11.80
CA GLY A 82 3.99 -12.26 -10.68
C GLY A 82 5.53 -12.21 -10.63
N GLN A 83 6.18 -11.36 -11.43
CA GLN A 83 7.63 -11.13 -11.38
C GLN A 83 7.95 -9.69 -10.99
N PRO A 84 9.01 -9.44 -10.18
CA PRO A 84 9.43 -8.08 -9.90
C PRO A 84 9.96 -7.42 -11.17
N THR A 85 9.56 -6.17 -11.40
CA THR A 85 10.01 -5.38 -12.55
C THR A 85 11.14 -4.42 -12.15
N ASP A 86 11.86 -3.91 -13.13
CA ASP A 86 12.89 -2.88 -12.93
C ASP A 86 12.27 -1.47 -12.87
N GLN A 87 13.11 -0.47 -12.64
CA GLN A 87 12.65 0.91 -12.49
C GLN A 87 12.13 1.51 -13.81
N GLU A 88 12.62 1.06 -14.98
CA GLU A 88 12.19 1.59 -16.28
C GLU A 88 10.76 1.15 -16.63
N HIS A 89 10.35 0.00 -16.10
CA HIS A 89 9.03 -0.58 -16.28
C HIS A 89 8.13 -0.43 -15.04
N ASP A 90 8.60 0.29 -14.00
CA ASP A 90 7.78 0.55 -12.83
C ASP A 90 6.61 1.45 -13.26
N GLN A 91 5.41 0.90 -13.17
CA GLN A 91 4.21 1.55 -13.65
C GLN A 91 3.71 2.60 -12.63
N LEU A 92 4.58 3.22 -11.82
CA LEU A 92 4.18 4.15 -10.76
C LEU A 92 3.48 5.40 -11.29
N GLU A 93 3.78 5.82 -12.52
CA GLU A 93 3.05 6.92 -13.17
C GLU A 93 1.54 6.63 -13.23
N ARG A 94 1.15 5.33 -13.30
CA ARG A 94 -0.26 4.92 -13.22
C ARG A 94 -0.86 5.10 -11.83
N LEU A 95 -0.08 5.31 -10.77
CA LEU A 95 -0.53 5.66 -9.41
C LEU A 95 -0.63 7.17 -9.17
N LYS A 96 -0.04 8.00 -10.03
CA LYS A 96 -0.14 9.44 -9.86
C LYS A 96 -1.58 9.86 -10.11
N VAL A 97 -2.12 10.57 -9.13
CA VAL A 97 -3.43 11.21 -9.22
C VAL A 97 -3.36 12.23 -10.35
N LEU A 98 -4.18 12.04 -11.38
CA LEU A 98 -4.41 13.03 -12.43
C LEU A 98 -5.61 13.87 -12.02
N GLU A 99 -5.46 15.18 -12.03
CA GLU A 99 -6.54 16.11 -11.65
C GLU A 99 -7.77 15.88 -12.53
N GLY A 100 -8.91 15.56 -11.90
CA GLY A 100 -10.17 15.26 -12.60
C GLY A 100 -10.40 13.77 -12.92
N GLU A 101 -9.44 12.87 -12.67
CA GLU A 101 -9.60 11.43 -12.84
C GLU A 101 -9.68 10.68 -11.51
N VAL A 102 -10.84 10.11 -11.20
CA VAL A 102 -10.98 9.18 -10.08
C VAL A 102 -10.32 7.86 -10.47
N LYS A 103 -9.08 7.65 -10.02
CA LYS A 103 -8.41 6.35 -10.15
C LYS A 103 -8.57 5.57 -8.84
N PRO A 104 -9.48 4.57 -8.76
CA PRO A 104 -9.75 3.88 -7.51
C PRO A 104 -8.62 2.88 -7.20
N TYR A 105 -7.56 3.38 -6.56
CA TYR A 105 -6.58 2.51 -5.94
C TYR A 105 -7.12 1.98 -4.63
N VAL A 106 -6.83 0.71 -4.40
CA VAL A 106 -7.18 0.02 -3.18
C VAL A 106 -5.90 -0.50 -2.56
N LEU A 107 -5.66 -0.10 -1.32
CA LEU A 107 -4.59 -0.61 -0.48
C LEU A 107 -5.16 -1.72 0.40
N ASP A 108 -4.71 -2.94 0.16
CA ASP A 108 -4.95 -4.06 1.06
C ASP A 108 -3.80 -4.15 2.08
N ILE A 109 -4.13 -4.02 3.37
CA ILE A 109 -3.18 -4.07 4.49
C ILE A 109 -3.63 -5.10 5.52
N SER A 110 -2.68 -5.87 6.07
CA SER A 110 -2.92 -6.77 7.19
C SER A 110 -1.84 -6.62 8.25
N TRP A 111 -2.19 -6.88 9.50
CA TRP A 111 -1.27 -6.83 10.62
C TRP A 111 -1.74 -7.78 11.73
N GLU A 112 -0.81 -8.22 12.56
CA GLU A 112 -1.12 -8.96 13.78
C GLU A 112 -1.19 -7.98 14.95
N ASP A 113 -2.33 -7.97 15.66
CA ASP A 113 -2.50 -7.16 16.87
C ASP A 113 -1.76 -7.75 18.08
N ALA A 114 -1.77 -7.04 19.22
CA ALA A 114 -1.04 -7.49 20.40
C ALA A 114 -1.56 -8.81 20.99
N GLU A 115 -2.80 -9.21 20.66
CA GLU A 115 -3.40 -10.48 21.06
C GLU A 115 -2.99 -11.64 20.14
N GLY A 116 -2.19 -11.37 19.09
CA GLY A 116 -1.79 -12.35 18.09
C GLY A 116 -2.86 -12.58 17.03
N LYS A 117 -3.86 -11.68 16.92
CA LYS A 117 -4.95 -11.83 15.96
C LYS A 117 -4.64 -11.06 14.68
N MET A 118 -4.75 -11.77 13.57
CA MET A 118 -4.64 -11.16 12.24
C MET A 118 -5.82 -10.23 11.96
N ARG A 119 -5.49 -9.00 11.58
CA ARG A 119 -6.39 -7.96 11.08
C ARG A 119 -6.12 -7.74 9.61
N PHE A 120 -7.17 -7.38 8.88
CA PHE A 120 -7.11 -7.05 7.47
C PHE A 120 -8.04 -5.88 7.20
N GLN A 121 -7.58 -4.94 6.39
CA GLN A 121 -8.40 -3.86 5.91
C GLN A 121 -8.09 -3.51 4.46
N ARG A 122 -9.17 -3.18 3.76
CA ARG A 122 -9.15 -2.63 2.42
C ARG A 122 -9.40 -1.13 2.48
N ILE A 123 -8.43 -0.33 2.05
CA ILE A 123 -8.46 1.14 2.14
C ILE A 123 -8.50 1.73 0.72
N PRO A 124 -9.55 2.46 0.32
CA PRO A 124 -9.52 3.23 -0.91
C PRO A 124 -8.58 4.44 -0.73
N VAL A 125 -7.56 4.56 -1.58
CA VAL A 125 -6.49 5.56 -1.46
C VAL A 125 -6.37 6.49 -2.68
N GLY A 126 -7.17 6.24 -3.73
CA GLY A 126 -7.31 7.13 -4.88
C GLY A 126 -8.41 8.16 -4.66
N HIS A 127 -8.10 9.43 -4.93
CA HIS A 127 -9.04 10.54 -4.99
C HIS A 127 -9.23 10.96 -6.43
#